data_AF-A0A453P795-F1
#
_entry.id   AF-A0A453P795-F1
#
_cell.length_a   1.000
_cell.length_b   1.000
_cell.length_c   1.000
_cell.angle_alpha   90.00
_cell.angle_beta   90.00
_cell.angle_gamma   90.00
#
_symmetry.space_group_name_H-M   'P 1'
#
loop_
_entity.id
_entity.type
_entity.pdbx_description
1 polymer ?
#
loop_
_entity_poly.entity_id
_entity_poly.type
_entity_poly.pdbx_seq_one_letter_code
_entity_poly.pdbx_strand_id
1 'polypeptide(L)' 'DSSKKVYFTKQTVGNACGTVGVIHAIGNAASDIKLVEGSYFDRFYKQTADMDPVQRAVFLEEDDEMEGAHSVAATAGDTD' A
#
# COMPACT_ATOMS: atom_id res chain seq x y z
N ASP A 1 5.46 21.08 5.05
CA ASP A 1 6.38 20.07 5.61
C ASP A 1 5.54 19.01 6.29
N SER A 2 5.46 17.82 5.71
CA SER A 2 4.72 16.70 6.30
C SER A 2 5.52 16.13 7.46
N SER A 3 4.88 15.82 8.59
CA SER A 3 5.52 15.15 9.73
C SER A 3 6.33 13.94 9.27
N LYS A 4 7.59 13.82 9.74
CA LYS A 4 8.48 12.68 9.45
C LYS A 4 7.92 11.31 9.85
N LYS A 5 6.78 11.28 10.56
CA LYS A 5 6.09 10.06 11.00
C LYS A 5 5.01 9.57 10.02
N VAL A 6 4.66 10.34 8.99
CA VAL A 6 3.59 9.97 8.07
C VAL A 6 4.14 9.03 7.00
N TYR A 7 3.52 7.86 6.85
CA TYR A 7 3.74 6.98 5.72
C TYR A 7 2.86 7.45 4.54
N PHE A 8 3.51 7.88 3.46
CA PHE A 8 2.82 8.41 2.28
C PHE A 8 3.45 7.87 1.00
N THR A 9 2.59 7.53 0.03
CA THR A 9 2.96 7.14 -1.34
C THR A 9 2.07 7.89 -2.32
N LYS A 10 2.60 8.26 -3.49
CA LYS A 10 1.78 8.82 -4.58
C LYS A 10 0.97 7.71 -5.25
N GLN A 11 -0.19 8.07 -5.79
CA GLN A 11 -0.90 7.18 -6.71
C GLN A 11 -0.47 7.52 -8.14
N THR A 12 0.06 6.52 -8.82
CA THR A 12 0.50 6.61 -10.23
C THR A 12 -0.13 5.52 -11.09
N VAL A 13 -0.64 4.45 -10.46
CA VAL A 13 -1.48 3.42 -11.08
C VAL A 13 -2.95 3.89 -11.16
N GLY A 14 -3.56 3.77 -12.34
CA GLY A 14 -4.98 4.04 -12.56
C GLY A 14 -5.88 3.08 -11.77
N ASN A 15 -7.01 3.56 -11.27
CA ASN A 15 -7.97 2.79 -10.46
C ASN A 15 -7.44 2.20 -9.13
N ALA A 16 -6.18 2.46 -8.77
CA ALA A 16 -5.58 1.97 -7.53
C ALA A 16 -5.91 2.82 -6.28
N CYS A 17 -6.82 3.80 -6.36
CA CYS A 17 -7.07 4.74 -5.26
C CYS A 17 -7.55 4.05 -3.97
N GLY A 18 -8.37 3.00 -4.10
CA GLY A 18 -8.80 2.16 -2.97
C GLY A 18 -7.63 1.45 -2.31
N THR A 19 -6.77 0.81 -3.10
CA THR A 19 -5.55 0.15 -2.62
C THR A 19 -4.59 1.13 -1.94
N VAL A 20 -4.34 2.29 -2.55
CA VAL A 20 -3.49 3.35 -1.98
C VAL A 20 -4.08 3.84 -0.65
N GLY A 21 -5.39 3.99 -0.55
CA GLY A 21 -6.08 4.33 0.69
C GLY A 21 -5.86 3.31 1.81
N VAL A 22 -5.95 2.02 1.50
CA VAL A 22 -5.67 0.92 2.45
C VAL A 22 -4.20 0.95 2.89
N ILE A 23 -3.27 1.14 1.96
CA ILE A 23 -1.83 1.25 2.26
C ILE A 23 -1.56 2.44 3.19
N HIS A 24 -2.20 3.58 2.97
CA HIS A 24 -2.05 4.73 3.85
C HIS A 24 -2.64 4.46 5.24
N ALA A 25 -3.84 3.87 5.31
CA ALA A 25 -4.51 3.58 6.58
C ALA A 25 -3.68 2.62 7.45
N ILE A 26 -3.25 1.50 6.89
CA ILE A 26 -2.46 0.49 7.61
C ILE A 26 -1.08 1.04 8.00
N GLY A 27 -0.39 1.70 7.06
CA GLY A 27 0.98 2.19 7.30
C GLY A 27 1.06 3.26 8.38
N ASN A 28 0.03 4.09 8.52
CA ASN A 28 -0.04 5.11 9.57
C ASN A 28 -0.64 4.61 10.89
N ALA A 29 -1.20 3.39 10.91
CA ALA A 29 -1.69 2.72 12.11
C ALA A 29 -0.78 1.55 12.55
N ALA A 30 0.38 1.37 11.92
CA ALA A 30 1.27 0.23 12.11
C ALA A 30 1.75 0.02 13.56
N SER A 31 1.75 1.07 14.40
CA SER A 31 2.03 0.96 15.84
C SER A 31 0.89 0.36 16.65
N ASP A 32 -0.34 0.47 16.15
CA ASP A 32 -1.57 0.09 16.85
C ASP A 32 -2.14 -1.24 16.32
N ILE A 33 -1.69 -1.70 15.15
CA ILE A 33 -2.10 -2.96 14.52
C ILE A 33 -0.92 -3.94 14.49
N LYS A 34 -1.19 -5.19 14.86
CA LYS A 34 -0.20 -6.26 14.74
C LYS A 34 -0.28 -6.89 13.36
N LEU A 35 0.64 -6.50 12.48
CA LEU A 35 0.84 -7.20 11.22
C LEU A 35 1.39 -8.61 11.50
N VAL A 36 0.92 -9.58 10.74
CA VAL A 36 1.46 -10.95 10.79
C VAL A 36 2.85 -10.92 10.16
N GLU A 37 3.85 -11.44 10.87
CA GLU A 37 5.21 -11.52 10.35
C GLU A 37 5.25 -12.30 9.04
N GLY A 38 5.92 -11.73 8.04
CA GLY A 38 5.99 -12.31 6.71
C GLY A 38 4.70 -12.21 5.91
N SER A 39 3.65 -11.51 6.38
CA SER A 39 2.52 -11.11 5.53
C SER A 39 2.94 -10.08 4.48
N TYR A 40 2.12 -9.89 3.44
CA TYR A 40 2.38 -8.88 2.42
C TYR A 40 2.68 -7.50 3.03
N PHE A 41 1.79 -6.98 3.88
CA PHE A 41 1.96 -5.65 4.46
C PHE A 41 3.19 -5.56 5.37
N ASP A 42 3.53 -6.62 6.11
CA ASP A 42 4.77 -6.65 6.89
C ASP A 42 6.02 -6.51 6.01
N ARG A 43 6.09 -7.26 4.90
CA ARG A 43 7.21 -7.16 3.94
C ARG A 43 7.23 -5.80 3.25
N PHE A 44 6.07 -5.35 2.77
CA PHE A 44 5.91 -4.10 2.02
C PHE A 44 6.41 -2.90 2.83
N TYR A 45 5.96 -2.72 4.07
CA TYR A 45 6.40 -1.57 4.88
C TYR A 45 7.86 -1.65 5.31
N LYS A 46 8.42 -2.86 5.46
CA LYS A 46 9.86 -3.04 5.71
C LYS A 46 10.70 -2.65 4.49
N GLN A 47 10.29 -3.07 3.29
CA GLN A 47 11.03 -2.80 2.05
C GLN A 47 10.97 -1.33 1.62
N THR A 48 9.89 -0.64 1.97
CA THR A 48 9.61 0.74 1.53
C THR A 48 9.82 1.80 2.62
N ALA A 49 10.35 1.40 3.78
CA ALA A 49 10.53 2.27 4.94
C ALA A 49 11.36 3.53 4.62
N ASP A 50 12.48 3.34 3.93
CA ASP A 50 13.44 4.40 3.58
C ASP A 50 13.17 5.06 2.21
N MET A 51 12.11 4.65 1.53
CA MET A 51 11.73 5.19 0.22
C MET A 51 10.94 6.50 0.37
N ASP A 52 11.18 7.44 -0.55
CA ASP A 52 10.34 8.61 -0.70
C ASP A 52 8.97 8.28 -1.33
N PRO A 53 7.98 9.19 -1.31
CA PRO A 53 6.65 8.91 -1.85
C PRO A 53 6.59 8.58 -3.34
N VAL A 54 7.57 9.00 -4.15
CA VAL A 54 7.66 8.67 -5.57
C VAL A 54 8.23 7.27 -5.72
N GLN A 55 9.30 6.94 -4.99
CA GLN A 55 9.90 5.60 -4.99
C GLN A 55 8.90 4.53 -4.52
N ARG A 56 8.08 4.84 -3.51
CA ARG A 56 7.00 3.96 -3.06
C ARG A 56 5.93 3.74 -4.13
N ALA A 57 5.67 4.73 -4.97
CA ALA A 57 4.70 4.62 -6.05
C ALA A 57 5.25 3.71 -7.16
N VAL A 58 6.51 3.88 -7.53
CA VAL A 58 7.21 3.00 -8.47
C VAL A 58 7.29 1.56 -7.94
N PHE A 59 7.60 1.38 -6.66
CA PHE A 59 7.58 0.04 -6.05
C PHE A 59 6.19 -0.61 -6.17
N LEU A 60 5.12 0.15 -5.94
CA LEU A 60 3.74 -0.34 -6.04
C LEU A 60 3.32 -0.65 -7.49
N GLU A 61 3.88 0.07 -8.48
CA GLU A 61 3.66 -0.21 -9.91
C GLU A 61 4.25 -1.54 -10.36
N GLU A 62 5.37 -1.95 -9.75
CA GLU A 62 6.11 -3.17 -10.09
C GLU A 62 5.68 -4.38 -9.21
N ASP A 63 4.66 -4.22 -8.35
CA ASP A 63 4.22 -5.24 -7.39
C ASP A 63 3.05 -6.09 -7.92
N ASP A 64 3.40 -7.21 -8.57
CA ASP A 64 2.43 -8.17 -9.12
C ASP A 64 1.53 -8.81 -8.04
N GLU A 65 1.99 -8.96 -6.80
CA GLU A 65 1.21 -9.55 -5.70
C GLU A 65 0.05 -8.62 -5.33
N MET A 66 0.32 -7.32 -5.26
CA MET A 66 -0.70 -6.30 -5.00
C MET A 66 -1.65 -6.11 -6.17
N GLU A 67 -1.16 -6.13 -7.41
CA GLU A 67 -2.02 -6.06 -8.59
C GLU A 67 -3.03 -7.21 -8.61
N GLY A 68 -2.55 -8.44 -8.38
CA GLY A 68 -3.39 -9.63 -8.30
C GLY A 68 -4.45 -9.52 -7.20
N ALA A 69 -4.06 -9.08 -5.99
CA ALA A 69 -4.98 -8.89 -4.87
C ALA A 69 -6.03 -7.81 -5.16
N HIS A 70 -5.63 -6.69 -5.78
CA HIS A 70 -6.54 -5.61 -6.17
C HIS A 70 -7.57 -6.09 -7.20
N SER A 71 -7.13 -6.81 -8.23
CA SER A 71 -8.01 -7.35 -9.28
C SER A 71 -9.07 -8.30 -8.70
N VAL A 72 -8.66 -9.23 -7.84
CA VAL A 72 -9.60 -10.14 -7.14
C VAL A 72 -10.61 -9.34 -6.31
N ALA A 73 -10.15 -8.37 -5.53
CA ALA A 73 -11.02 -7.56 -4.68
C ALA A 73 -12.01 -6.71 -5.51
N ALA A 74 -11.58 -6.17 -6.66
CA ALA A 74 -12.43 -5.42 -7.57
C ALA A 74 -13.57 -6.29 -8.14
N THR A 75 -13.26 -7.54 -8.53
CA THR A 75 -14.27 -8.48 -9.07
C THR A 75 -15.23 -9.06 -8.02
N ALA A 76 -14.93 -8.89 -6.73
CA ALA A 76 -15.76 -9.40 -5.65
C ALA A 76 -16.91 -8.47 -5.25
N GLY A 77 -16.99 -7.26 -5.82
CA GLY A 77 -18.09 -6.34 -5.59
C GLY A 77 -19.41 -6.81 -6.22
N ASP A 78 -20.54 -6.37 -5.67
CA ASP A 78 -21.89 -6.71 -6.15
C ASP A 78 -22.29 -5.96 -7.44
N THR A 79 -21.40 -5.12 -7.98
CA THR A 79 -21.65 -4.22 -9.10
C THR A 79 -20.46 -4.26 -10.05
N ASP A 80 -20.75 -4.30 -11.36
CA ASP A 80 -19.76 -4.05 -12.43
C ASP A 80 -19.45 -2.56 -12.58
#